data_AF-A0A953WSR9-F1
#
_entry.id   AF-A0A953WSR9-F1
#
_cell.length_a   1.000
_cell.length_b   1.000
_cell.length_c   1.000
_cell.angle_alpha   90.00
_cell.angle_beta   90.00
_cell.angle_gamma   90.00
#
_symmetry.space_group_name_H-M   'P 1'
#
loop_
_entity.id
_entity.type
_entity.pdbx_description
1 polymer ?
#
loop_
_entity_poly.entity_id
_entity_poly.type
_entity_poly.pdbx_seq_one_letter_code
_entity_poly.pdbx_strand_id
1 'polypeptide(L)' 'KISGVGPVLEKKLHEAGIYFFWQVAALTAAQIEELEQEMSFPGRITRDNWIEQAKEFAKDA' A
#
# COMPACT_ATOMS: atom_id res chain seq x y z
N LYS A 1 -1.79 9.20 -6.65
CA LYS A 1 -1.06 9.38 -5.37
C LYS A 1 -1.98 8.91 -4.25
N ILE A 2 -1.60 7.89 -3.46
CA ILE A 2 -2.44 7.38 -2.37
C ILE A 2 -2.34 8.31 -1.16
N SER A 3 -3.48 8.71 -0.62
CA SER A 3 -3.58 9.51 0.59
C SER A 3 -3.14 8.67 1.79
N GLY A 4 -2.22 9.21 2.60
CA GLY A 4 -1.61 8.50 3.73
C GLY A 4 -0.27 7.84 3.40
N VAL A 5 0.09 7.69 2.12
CA VAL A 5 1.44 7.27 1.68
C VAL A 5 2.34 8.49 1.56
N GLY A 6 3.18 8.71 2.57
CA GLY A 6 4.25 9.71 2.55
C GLY A 6 5.56 9.16 1.97
N PRO A 7 6.59 10.01 1.76
CA PRO A 7 7.85 9.62 1.12
C PRO A 7 8.57 8.44 1.80
N VAL A 8 8.46 8.34 3.12
CA VAL A 8 9.03 7.22 3.90
C VAL A 8 8.31 5.90 3.61
N LEU A 9 6.98 5.96 3.50
CA LEU A 9 6.13 4.79 3.25
C LEU A 9 6.30 4.30 1.82
N GLU A 10 6.34 5.24 0.87
CA GLU A 10 6.65 4.96 -0.53
C GLU A 10 8.01 4.25 -0.67
N LYS A 11 9.04 4.74 0.01
CA LYS A 11 10.36 4.10 -0.01
C LYS A 11 10.31 2.66 0.52
N LYS A 12 9.59 2.41 1.63
CA LYS A 12 9.44 1.06 2.17
C LYS A 12 8.65 0.14 1.23
N LEU A 13 7.58 0.64 0.61
CA LEU A 13 6.83 -0.10 -0.41
C LEU A 13 7.72 -0.48 -1.59
N HIS A 14 8.58 0.44 -2.05
CA HIS A 14 9.56 0.18 -3.10
C HIS A 14 10.61 -0.85 -2.65
N GLU A 15 11.07 -0.81 -1.40
CA GLU A 15 11.98 -1.83 -0.83
C GLU A 15 11.30 -3.21 -0.76
N ALA A 16 9.99 -3.27 -0.52
CA ALA A 16 9.15 -4.47 -0.58
C ALA A 16 8.74 -4.89 -2.01
N GLY A 17 9.24 -4.21 -3.05
CA GLY A 17 8.98 -4.55 -4.46
C GLY A 17 7.63 -4.05 -5.02
N ILE A 18 6.95 -3.16 -4.31
CA ILE A 18 5.66 -2.57 -4.70
C ILE A 18 5.92 -1.18 -5.28
N TYR A 19 5.75 -1.04 -6.59
CA TYR A 19 6.00 0.21 -7.34
C TYR A 19 4.75 0.78 -8.03
N PHE A 20 3.74 -0.07 -8.25
CA PHE A 20 2.54 0.30 -9.01
C PHE A 20 1.27 0.18 -8.17
N PHE A 21 0.26 0.99 -8.50
CA PHE A 21 -1.04 0.98 -7.81
C PHE A 21 -1.74 -0.37 -7.93
N TRP A 22 -1.63 -1.07 -9.06
CA TRP A 22 -2.25 -2.39 -9.22
C TRP A 22 -1.66 -3.43 -8.25
N GLN A 23 -0.38 -3.32 -7.87
CA GLN A 23 0.23 -4.22 -6.90
C GLN A 23 -0.37 -3.98 -5.50
N VAL A 24 -0.55 -2.71 -5.13
CA VAL A 24 -1.23 -2.33 -3.87
C VAL A 24 -2.68 -2.84 -3.89
N ALA A 25 -3.40 -2.66 -4.99
CA ALA A 25 -4.77 -3.13 -5.15
C ALA A 25 -4.93 -4.66 -5.09
N ALA A 26 -3.86 -5.40 -5.43
CA ALA A 26 -3.82 -6.86 -5.42
C ALA A 26 -3.31 -7.46 -4.09
N LEU A 27 -2.95 -6.63 -3.10
CA LEU A 27 -2.48 -7.13 -1.81
C LEU A 27 -3.57 -7.95 -1.10
N THR A 28 -3.17 -9.12 -0.63
CA THR A 28 -4.01 -9.98 0.22
C THR A 28 -3.92 -9.56 1.68
N ALA A 29 -4.89 -9.98 2.51
CA ALA A 29 -4.89 -9.68 3.95
C ALA A 29 -3.60 -10.14 4.65
N ALA A 30 -3.05 -11.29 4.27
CA ALA A 30 -1.77 -11.77 4.81
C ALA A 30 -0.58 -10.89 4.43
N GLN A 31 -0.50 -10.45 3.17
CA GLN A 31 0.55 -9.53 2.71
C GLN A 31 0.42 -8.16 3.35
N ILE A 32 -0.81 -7.68 3.58
CA ILE A 32 -1.07 -6.43 4.31
C ILE A 32 -0.49 -6.54 5.72
N GLU A 33 -0.77 -7.65 6.42
CA GLU A 33 -0.29 -7.86 7.78
C GLU A 33 1.26 -7.95 7.82
N GLU A 34 1.87 -8.64 6.87
CA GLU A 34 3.33 -8.74 6.71
C GLU A 34 3.97 -7.37 6.44
N LEU A 35 3.43 -6.59 5.49
CA LEU A 35 3.88 -5.23 5.20
C LEU A 35 3.72 -4.31 6.41
N GLU A 36 2.59 -4.40 7.12
CA GLU A 36 2.34 -3.57 8.31
C GLU A 36 3.31 -3.89 9.46
N GLN A 37 3.70 -5.16 9.61
CA GLN A 37 4.73 -5.58 10.56
C GLN A 37 6.13 -5.12 10.14
N GLU A 38 6.55 -5.40 8.90
CA GLU A 38 7.86 -5.03 8.37
C GLU A 38 8.08 -3.51 8.44
N MET A 39 7.02 -2.76 8.17
CA MET A 39 7.12 -1.33 8.10
C MET A 39 6.84 -0.62 9.44
N SER A 40 6.56 -1.36 10.51
CA SER A 40 6.26 -0.89 11.87
C SER A 40 5.09 0.09 11.94
N PHE A 41 4.03 -0.11 11.15
CA PHE A 41 2.80 0.67 11.21
C PHE A 41 1.54 -0.20 11.14
N PRO A 42 1.19 -0.89 12.23
CA PRO A 42 0.00 -1.73 12.24
C PRO A 42 -1.27 -0.93 11.92
N GLY A 43 -2.07 -1.45 10.99
CA GLY A 43 -3.40 -0.98 10.61
C GLY A 43 -3.45 0.22 9.66
N ARG A 44 -2.34 0.78 9.18
CA ARG A 44 -2.41 1.96 8.28
C ARG A 44 -2.99 1.65 6.92
N ILE A 45 -2.69 0.50 6.32
CA ILE A 45 -3.13 0.17 4.96
C ILE A 45 -4.66 0.09 4.93
N THR A 46 -5.23 -0.49 5.97
CA THR A 46 -6.68 -0.61 6.16
C THR A 46 -7.31 0.72 6.59
N ARG A 47 -6.75 1.41 7.59
CA ARG A 47 -7.30 2.66 8.13
C ARG A 47 -7.35 3.78 7.10
N ASP A 48 -6.31 3.87 6.27
CA ASP A 48 -6.18 4.92 5.25
C ASP A 48 -6.76 4.44 3.90
N ASN A 49 -7.42 3.27 3.84
CA ASN A 49 -8.09 2.72 2.65
C ASN A 49 -7.19 2.65 1.41
N TRP A 50 -5.94 2.21 1.55
CA TRP A 50 -4.98 2.19 0.44
C TRP A 50 -5.42 1.27 -0.69
N ILE A 51 -6.03 0.13 -0.37
CA ILE A 51 -6.49 -0.85 -1.36
C ILE A 51 -7.56 -0.25 -2.28
N GLU A 52 -8.56 0.42 -1.70
CA GLU A 52 -9.64 1.04 -2.48
C GLU A 52 -9.12 2.21 -3.33
N GLN A 53 -8.28 3.09 -2.75
CA GLN A 53 -7.64 4.16 -3.51
C GLN A 53 -6.76 3.61 -4.65
N ALA A 54 -6.01 2.54 -4.40
CA ALA A 54 -5.17 1.92 -5.40
C ALA A 54 -5.98 1.29 -6.53
N LYS A 55 -7.14 0.69 -6.24
CA LYS A 55 -8.07 0.20 -7.28
C LYS A 55 -8.63 1.32 -8.14
N GLU A 56 -8.94 2.47 -7.55
CA GLU A 56 -9.36 3.65 -8.31
C GLU A 56 -8.25 4.14 -9.23
N PHE A 57 -7.03 4.33 -8.71
CA PHE A 57 -5.91 4.79 -9.52
C PHE A 57 -5.44 3.78 -10.57
N ALA A 58 -5.60 2.48 -10.34
CA ALA A 58 -5.26 1.44 -11.32
C ALA A 58 -6.22 1.40 -12.52
N LYS A 59 -7.43 1.98 -12.40
CA LYS A 59 -8.37 2.11 -13.53
C LYS A 59 -8.05 3.28 -14.45
N ASP A 60 -7.38 4.30 -13.90
CA ASP A 60 -7.01 5.52 -14.62
C ASP A 60 -5.60 5.47 -15.23
N ALA A 61 -4.92 4.31 -15.16
CA ALA A 61 -3.55 4.09 -15.63
C ALA A 61 -3.50 3.40 -17.00
#